data_AF-A0A0C9WRM2-F1
#
_entry.id   AF-A0A0C9WRM2-F1
#
_cell.length_a   1.000
_cell.length_b   1.000
_cell.length_c   1.000
_cell.angle_alpha   90.00
_cell.angle_beta   90.00
_cell.angle_gamma   90.00
#
_symmetry.space_group_name_H-M   'P 1'
#
loop_
_entity.id
_entity.type
_entity.pdbx_description
1 polymer ?
#
loop_
_entity_poly.entity_id
_entity_poly.type
_entity_poly.pdbx_seq_one_letter_code
_entity_poly.pdbx_strand_id
1 'polypeptide(L)'
;MSEDPISFNQMVAGITEFIEVAIHTILYVRQIYPAELFVRRKKYDTPVFQSRHPALNDYISGAAKAVGDELAHGTVDKVVVVIKDKEEVALERFIFSVENMVEVEAFDKNVSVEGAMTSTSLIQYFRSFLVKLCMIEAQIGQMYLGDNVSFAVVLELKDGEAPSVSQTKVSAVE
;
A
#
# COMPACT_ATOMS: atom_id res chain seq x y z
N MET A 1 -5.33 -26.99 -14.70
CA MET A 1 -5.73 -25.82 -15.51
C MET A 1 -4.58 -24.83 -15.38
N SER A 2 -3.91 -24.49 -16.47
CA SER A 2 -2.89 -23.44 -16.45
C SER A 2 -3.58 -22.13 -16.05
N GLU A 3 -3.15 -21.53 -14.94
CA GLU A 3 -3.62 -20.18 -14.61
C GLU A 3 -3.02 -19.20 -15.62
N ASP A 4 -3.85 -18.36 -16.19
CA ASP A 4 -3.40 -17.31 -17.08
C ASP A 4 -2.54 -16.28 -16.30
N PRO A 5 -1.45 -15.76 -16.90
CA PRO A 5 -0.66 -14.70 -16.29
C PRO A 5 -1.50 -13.45 -15.99
N ILE A 6 -1.16 -12.72 -14.94
CA ILE A 6 -1.88 -11.49 -14.60
C ILE A 6 -1.61 -10.40 -15.64
N SER A 7 -2.62 -9.57 -15.90
CA SER A 7 -2.45 -8.34 -16.67
C SER A 7 -1.86 -7.22 -15.79
N PHE A 8 -1.38 -6.15 -16.43
CA PHE A 8 -0.89 -4.96 -15.72
C PHE A 8 -1.95 -4.37 -14.78
N ASN A 9 -3.20 -4.23 -15.27
CA ASN A 9 -4.28 -3.68 -14.44
C ASN A 9 -4.63 -4.57 -13.25
N GLN A 10 -4.57 -5.90 -13.41
CA GLN A 10 -4.76 -6.84 -12.30
C GLN A 10 -3.63 -6.73 -11.27
N MET A 11 -2.38 -6.56 -11.73
CA MET A 11 -1.24 -6.33 -10.86
C MET A 11 -1.38 -5.02 -10.07
N VAL A 12 -1.71 -3.92 -10.73
CA VAL A 12 -1.92 -2.61 -10.09
C VAL A 12 -3.04 -2.68 -9.06
N ALA A 13 -4.18 -3.29 -9.41
CA ALA A 13 -5.29 -3.47 -8.49
C ALA A 13 -4.89 -4.32 -7.27
N GLY A 14 -4.17 -5.42 -7.50
CA GLY A 14 -3.67 -6.29 -6.44
C GLY A 14 -2.68 -5.59 -5.50
N ILE A 15 -1.73 -4.81 -6.03
CA ILE A 15 -0.79 -4.03 -5.22
C ILE A 15 -1.53 -2.95 -4.43
N THR A 16 -2.47 -2.24 -5.05
CA THR A 16 -3.28 -1.22 -4.39
C THR A 16 -4.05 -1.79 -3.19
N GLU A 17 -4.75 -2.91 -3.41
CA GLU A 17 -5.48 -3.62 -2.37
C GLU A 17 -4.55 -4.14 -1.26
N PHE A 18 -3.37 -4.61 -1.64
CA PHE A 18 -2.36 -5.07 -0.69
C PHE A 18 -1.81 -3.93 0.19
N ILE A 19 -1.52 -2.76 -0.39
CA ILE A 19 -1.04 -1.59 0.35
C ILE A 19 -2.07 -1.15 1.39
N GLU A 20 -3.36 -1.11 1.03
CA GLU A 20 -4.44 -0.80 1.98
C GLU A 20 -4.44 -1.76 3.18
N VAL A 21 -4.39 -3.07 2.91
CA VAL A 21 -4.34 -4.11 3.95
C VAL A 21 -3.09 -3.99 4.81
N ALA A 22 -1.94 -3.69 4.20
CA ALA A 22 -0.68 -3.52 4.88
C ALA A 22 -0.70 -2.31 5.81
N ILE A 23 -1.28 -1.17 5.38
CA ILE A 23 -1.44 0.02 6.23
C ILE A 23 -2.27 -0.33 7.46
N HIS A 24 -3.46 -0.91 7.31
CA HIS A 24 -4.28 -1.30 8.47
C HIS A 24 -3.53 -2.26 9.41
N THR A 25 -2.77 -3.20 8.86
CA THR A 25 -1.98 -4.17 9.63
C THR A 25 -0.83 -3.48 10.38
N ILE A 26 -0.12 -2.52 9.77
CA ILE A 26 0.92 -1.71 10.43
C ILE A 26 0.33 -0.96 11.61
N LEU A 27 -0.78 -0.26 11.41
CA LEU A 27 -1.43 0.55 12.46
C LEU A 27 -1.82 -0.31 13.68
N TYR A 28 -2.27 -1.54 13.43
CA TYR A 28 -2.61 -2.49 14.49
C TYR A 28 -1.37 -3.03 15.21
N VAL A 29 -0.40 -3.56 14.47
CA VAL A 29 0.78 -4.24 15.05
C VAL A 29 1.71 -3.26 15.78
N ARG A 30 1.79 -2.00 15.32
CA ARG A 30 2.52 -0.94 16.02
C ARG A 30 1.67 -0.21 17.07
N GLN A 31 0.42 -0.63 17.29
CA GLN A 31 -0.49 -0.08 18.29
C GLN A 31 -0.67 1.45 18.19
N ILE A 32 -0.66 1.99 16.97
CA ILE A 32 -0.89 3.43 16.73
C ILE A 32 -2.33 3.81 17.11
N TYR A 33 -3.25 2.85 16.96
CA TYR A 33 -4.62 2.95 17.45
C TYR A 33 -4.93 1.77 18.36
N PRO A 34 -5.88 1.91 19.31
CA PRO A 34 -6.27 0.84 20.22
C PRO A 34 -6.71 -0.41 19.46
N ALA A 35 -6.31 -1.59 19.95
CA ALA A 35 -6.63 -2.87 19.32
C ALA A 35 -8.15 -3.10 19.14
N GLU A 36 -8.97 -2.55 20.04
CA GLU A 36 -10.43 -2.59 19.97
C GLU A 36 -11.00 -1.87 18.74
N LEU A 37 -10.28 -0.91 18.16
CA LEU A 37 -10.69 -0.23 16.94
C LEU A 37 -10.63 -1.16 15.71
N PHE A 38 -9.91 -2.27 15.80
CA PHE A 38 -9.71 -3.20 14.70
C PHE A 38 -10.53 -4.48 14.85
N VAL A 39 -10.85 -5.08 13.70
CA VAL A 39 -11.43 -6.41 13.61
C VAL A 39 -10.50 -7.32 12.83
N ARG A 40 -10.33 -8.54 13.33
CA ARG A 40 -9.58 -9.58 12.62
C ARG A 40 -10.37 -10.05 11.40
N ARG A 41 -9.71 -10.09 10.25
CA ARG A 41 -10.22 -10.58 8.97
C ARG A 41 -9.26 -11.62 8.40
N LYS A 42 -9.64 -12.26 7.30
CA LYS A 42 -8.79 -13.18 6.54
C LYS A 42 -8.62 -12.64 5.13
N LYS A 43 -7.38 -12.47 4.69
CA LYS A 43 -7.03 -12.07 3.33
C LYS A 43 -5.70 -12.71 2.92
N TYR A 44 -5.55 -13.07 1.65
CA TYR A 44 -4.39 -13.80 1.13
C TYR A 44 -4.05 -15.06 1.95
N ASP A 45 -5.09 -15.73 2.46
CA ASP A 45 -4.97 -16.87 3.36
C ASP A 45 -4.16 -16.60 4.65
N THR A 46 -4.20 -15.36 5.15
CA THR A 46 -3.53 -14.93 6.39
C THR A 46 -4.44 -14.05 7.24
N PRO A 47 -4.35 -14.12 8.58
CA PRO A 47 -5.06 -13.20 9.45
C PRO A 47 -4.53 -11.78 9.26
N VAL A 48 -5.45 -10.85 9.00
CA VAL A 48 -5.16 -9.42 8.86
C VAL A 48 -6.08 -8.62 9.78
N PHE A 49 -5.76 -7.36 10.00
CA PHE A 49 -6.54 -6.45 10.84
C PHE A 49 -7.10 -5.32 9.98
N GLN A 50 -8.38 -4.99 10.21
CA GLN A 50 -9.08 -3.92 9.50
C GLN A 50 -9.65 -2.96 10.54
N SER A 51 -9.48 -1.65 10.35
CA SER A 51 -10.11 -0.65 11.21
C SER A 51 -11.63 -0.65 11.06
N ARG A 52 -12.35 -0.39 12.15
CA ARG A 52 -13.80 -0.18 12.19
C ARG A 52 -14.18 1.31 12.19
N HIS A 53 -13.21 2.21 12.33
CA HIS A 53 -13.48 3.65 12.41
C HIS A 53 -13.65 4.25 11.02
N PRO A 54 -14.83 4.82 10.68
CA PRO A 54 -15.10 5.32 9.33
C PRO A 54 -14.07 6.31 8.82
N ALA A 55 -13.75 7.36 9.59
CA ALA A 55 -12.80 8.38 9.15
C ALA A 55 -11.38 7.84 8.91
N LEU A 56 -10.97 6.79 9.64
CA LEU A 56 -9.66 6.17 9.44
C LEU A 56 -9.68 5.33 8.16
N ASN A 57 -10.76 4.60 7.93
CA ASN A 57 -10.95 3.82 6.71
C ASN A 57 -11.02 4.73 5.47
N ASP A 58 -11.72 5.86 5.57
CA ASP A 58 -11.82 6.84 4.49
C ASP A 58 -10.45 7.43 4.13
N TYR A 59 -9.65 7.78 5.16
CA TYR A 59 -8.28 8.28 4.94
C TYR A 59 -7.40 7.21 4.27
N ILE A 60 -7.39 5.98 4.78
CA ILE A 60 -6.55 4.91 4.26
C ILE A 60 -6.98 4.52 2.84
N SER A 61 -8.28 4.41 2.59
CA SER A 61 -8.81 4.11 1.25
C SER A 61 -8.50 5.23 0.26
N GLY A 62 -8.58 6.50 0.69
CA GLY A 62 -8.15 7.64 -0.12
C GLY A 62 -6.66 7.61 -0.46
N ALA A 63 -5.81 7.28 0.51
CA ALA A 63 -4.38 7.12 0.31
C ALA A 63 -4.05 5.95 -0.63
N ALA A 64 -4.68 4.79 -0.43
CA ALA A 64 -4.51 3.62 -1.30
C ALA A 64 -4.98 3.91 -2.73
N LYS A 65 -6.10 4.61 -2.89
CA LYS A 65 -6.58 5.03 -4.22
C LYS A 65 -5.56 5.92 -4.92
N ALA A 66 -5.01 6.93 -4.25
CA ALA A 66 -3.98 7.79 -4.82
C ALA A 66 -2.73 6.99 -5.24
N VAL A 67 -2.33 6.00 -4.43
CA VAL A 67 -1.25 5.07 -4.79
C VAL A 67 -1.62 4.28 -6.06
N GLY A 68 -2.82 3.73 -6.14
CA GLY A 68 -3.27 2.96 -7.30
C GLY A 68 -3.33 3.78 -8.59
N ASP A 69 -3.78 5.03 -8.49
CA ASP A 69 -3.81 5.97 -9.61
C ASP A 69 -2.38 6.21 -10.14
N GLU A 70 -1.42 6.52 -9.27
CA GLU A 70 -0.01 6.74 -9.68
C GLU A 70 0.67 5.44 -10.16
N LEU A 71 0.37 4.29 -9.55
CA LEU A 71 0.87 2.98 -10.00
C LEU A 71 0.43 2.67 -11.43
N ALA A 72 -0.79 3.05 -11.81
CA ALA A 72 -1.30 2.86 -13.17
C ALA A 72 -0.55 3.71 -14.23
N HIS A 73 0.05 4.82 -13.80
CA HIS A 73 0.93 5.66 -14.61
C HIS A 73 2.39 5.18 -14.59
N GLY A 74 2.77 4.34 -13.62
CA GLY A 74 4.12 3.82 -13.46
C GLY A 74 5.14 4.84 -12.96
N THR A 75 4.65 5.92 -12.35
CA THR A 75 5.41 7.06 -11.82
C THR A 75 5.86 6.86 -10.38
N VAL A 76 5.30 5.88 -9.66
CA VAL A 76 5.64 5.61 -8.25
C VAL A 76 7.05 5.05 -8.11
N ASP A 77 7.82 5.62 -7.17
CA ASP A 77 9.10 5.09 -6.69
C ASP A 77 8.90 4.39 -5.33
N LYS A 78 8.28 5.07 -4.35
CA LYS A 78 8.04 4.50 -3.02
C LYS A 78 6.69 4.90 -2.44
N VAL A 79 6.07 3.98 -1.71
CA VAL A 79 4.98 4.27 -0.77
C VAL A 79 5.53 4.13 0.64
N VAL A 80 5.39 5.14 1.48
CA VAL A 80 5.97 5.16 2.83
C VAL A 80 4.90 5.41 3.87
N VAL A 81 4.74 4.49 4.82
CA VAL A 81 3.97 4.73 6.04
C VAL A 81 4.93 5.21 7.12
N VAL A 82 4.79 6.48 7.50
CA VAL A 82 5.65 7.13 8.49
C VAL A 82 4.91 7.22 9.81
N ILE A 83 5.51 6.71 10.87
CA ILE A 83 5.04 6.90 12.26
C ILE A 83 5.82 8.06 12.86
N LYS A 84 5.13 8.98 13.51
CA LYS A 84 5.71 10.21 14.07
C LYS A 84 5.32 10.42 15.53
N ASP A 85 6.15 11.13 16.27
CA ASP A 85 5.78 11.69 17.57
C ASP A 85 4.99 13.01 17.42
N LYS A 86 4.60 13.57 18.57
CA LYS A 86 3.93 14.88 18.67
C LYS A 86 4.77 16.06 18.16
N GLU A 87 6.08 15.91 18.06
CA GLU A 87 6.99 16.91 17.48
C GLU A 87 7.15 16.73 15.96
N GLU A 88 6.34 15.86 15.34
CA GLU A 88 6.40 15.49 13.91
C GLU A 88 7.73 14.82 13.50
N VAL A 89 8.50 14.31 14.47
CA VAL A 89 9.73 13.58 14.19
C VAL A 89 9.38 12.15 13.79
N ALA A 90 9.88 11.73 12.63
CA ALA A 90 9.64 10.39 12.12
C ALA A 90 10.43 9.33 12.91
N LEU A 91 9.70 8.48 13.60
CA LEU A 91 10.21 7.42 14.47
C LEU A 91 10.45 6.12 13.68
N GLU A 92 9.48 5.73 12.86
CA GLU A 92 9.55 4.52 12.02
C GLU A 92 9.04 4.82 10.61
N ARG A 93 9.60 4.13 9.62
CA ARG A 93 9.21 4.22 8.21
C ARG A 93 9.06 2.82 7.63
N PHE A 94 7.85 2.49 7.18
CA PHE A 94 7.59 1.27 6.40
C PHE A 94 7.60 1.66 4.93
N ILE A 95 8.69 1.30 4.24
CA ILE A 95 8.96 1.69 2.87
C ILE A 95 8.60 0.53 1.93
N PHE A 96 7.67 0.77 1.03
CA PHE A 96 7.32 -0.11 -0.07
C PHE A 96 7.91 0.46 -1.35
N SER A 97 9.10 -0.02 -1.71
CA SER A 97 9.76 0.36 -2.98
C SER A 97 9.09 -0.34 -4.15
N VAL A 98 8.82 0.40 -5.21
CA VAL A 98 8.20 -0.11 -6.43
C VAL A 98 9.15 0.10 -7.59
N GLU A 99 9.54 -0.99 -8.23
CA GLU A 99 10.30 -0.95 -9.48
C GLU A 99 9.37 -1.38 -10.63
N ASN A 100 9.00 -0.42 -11.47
CA ASN A 100 8.30 -0.73 -12.72
C ASN A 100 9.31 -1.18 -13.77
N MET A 101 9.30 -2.46 -14.12
CA MET A 101 10.18 -3.03 -15.16
C MET A 101 9.60 -2.97 -16.58
N VAL A 102 8.32 -2.62 -16.76
CA VAL A 102 7.66 -2.72 -18.08
C VAL A 102 6.94 -1.42 -18.43
N GLU A 103 7.39 -0.77 -19.51
CA GLU A 103 6.58 0.21 -20.25
C GLU A 103 5.53 -0.57 -21.05
N VAL A 104 4.30 -0.63 -20.51
CA VAL A 104 3.18 -1.27 -21.22
C VAL A 104 2.44 -0.20 -22.00
N GLU A 105 2.42 -0.33 -23.32
CA GLU A 105 1.61 0.50 -24.21
C GLU A 105 0.14 0.52 -23.74
N ALA A 106 -0.55 1.66 -23.92
CA ALA A 106 -1.87 1.88 -23.33
C ALA A 106 -2.94 0.83 -23.74
N PHE A 107 -2.77 0.20 -24.91
CA PHE A 107 -3.66 -0.83 -25.44
C PHE A 107 -3.43 -2.24 -24.86
N ASP A 108 -2.29 -2.50 -24.20
CA ASP A 108 -1.91 -3.83 -23.70
C ASP A 108 -2.13 -4.02 -22.17
N LYS A 109 -2.65 -3.01 -21.46
CA LYS A 109 -2.78 -3.05 -19.98
C LYS A 109 -3.73 -4.13 -19.44
N ASN A 110 -4.61 -4.69 -20.29
CA ASN A 110 -5.52 -5.78 -19.95
C ASN A 110 -5.11 -7.13 -20.54
N VAL A 111 -4.04 -7.18 -21.35
CA VAL A 111 -3.53 -8.42 -21.94
C VAL A 111 -2.60 -9.07 -20.92
N SER A 112 -2.68 -10.38 -20.78
CA SER A 112 -1.74 -11.15 -19.97
C SER A 112 -0.34 -11.00 -20.55
N VAL A 113 0.62 -10.57 -19.73
CA VAL A 113 2.00 -10.39 -20.17
C VAL A 113 2.70 -11.76 -20.17
N GLU A 114 3.32 -12.13 -21.30
CA GLU A 114 4.05 -13.40 -21.40
C GLU A 114 5.20 -13.42 -20.40
N GLY A 115 5.26 -14.45 -19.55
CA GLY A 115 6.23 -14.55 -18.46
C GLY A 115 5.87 -13.80 -17.17
N ALA A 116 4.73 -13.12 -17.11
CA ALA A 116 4.24 -12.56 -15.85
C ALA A 116 3.81 -13.64 -14.85
N MET A 117 3.82 -13.27 -13.58
CA MET A 117 3.37 -14.17 -12.51
C MET A 117 1.87 -14.44 -12.58
N THR A 118 1.44 -15.55 -11.98
CA THR A 118 0.01 -15.86 -11.84
C THR A 118 -0.59 -15.17 -10.62
N SER A 119 -1.91 -15.05 -10.58
CA SER A 119 -2.65 -14.54 -9.42
C SER A 119 -2.32 -15.31 -8.14
N THR A 120 -2.20 -16.63 -8.23
CA THR A 120 -1.83 -17.47 -7.09
C THR A 120 -0.44 -17.12 -6.56
N SER A 121 0.53 -16.91 -7.46
CA SER A 121 1.89 -16.53 -7.08
C SER A 121 1.92 -15.16 -6.40
N LEU A 122 1.19 -14.17 -6.94
CA LEU A 122 1.05 -12.84 -6.35
C LEU A 122 0.47 -12.91 -4.93
N ILE A 123 -0.60 -13.69 -4.73
CA ILE A 123 -1.21 -13.92 -3.41
C ILE A 123 -0.21 -14.55 -2.43
N GLN A 124 0.63 -15.48 -2.88
CA GLN A 124 1.66 -16.10 -2.04
C GLN A 124 2.75 -15.11 -1.59
N TYR A 125 3.14 -14.17 -2.48
CA TYR A 125 4.06 -13.09 -2.11
C TYR A 125 3.44 -12.14 -1.09
N PHE A 126 2.19 -11.72 -1.30
CA PHE A 126 1.44 -10.91 -0.33
C PHE A 126 1.29 -11.60 1.01
N ARG A 127 1.00 -12.90 1.00
CA ARG A 127 0.93 -13.73 2.20
C ARG A 127 2.24 -13.72 2.98
N SER A 128 3.35 -13.97 2.28
CA SER A 128 4.69 -13.99 2.88
C SER A 128 5.05 -12.65 3.51
N PHE A 129 4.68 -11.54 2.84
CA PHE A 129 4.89 -10.21 3.38
C PHE A 129 4.09 -9.96 4.65
N LEU A 130 2.79 -10.27 4.65
CA LEU A 130 1.92 -10.05 5.82
C LEU A 130 2.33 -10.89 7.02
N VAL A 131 2.78 -12.14 6.80
CA VAL A 131 3.31 -12.97 7.88
C VAL A 131 4.54 -12.30 8.51
N LYS A 132 5.46 -11.79 7.69
CA LYS A 132 6.64 -11.07 8.18
C LYS A 132 6.24 -9.79 8.92
N LEU A 133 5.27 -9.04 8.40
CA LEU A 133 4.76 -7.82 9.01
C LEU A 133 4.12 -8.09 10.38
N CYS A 134 3.34 -9.15 10.52
CA CYS A 134 2.74 -9.55 11.79
C CYS A 134 3.78 -10.00 12.84
N MET A 135 4.99 -10.37 12.43
CA MET A 135 6.10 -10.75 13.32
C MET A 135 7.01 -9.58 13.71
N ILE A 136 6.75 -8.36 13.20
CA ILE A 136 7.69 -7.24 13.33
C ILE A 136 7.91 -6.77 14.78
N GLU A 137 6.91 -6.93 15.65
CA GLU A 137 7.04 -6.60 17.08
C GLU A 137 8.15 -7.44 17.76
N ALA A 138 8.29 -8.71 17.37
CA ALA A 138 9.35 -9.57 17.90
C ALA A 138 10.75 -9.18 17.40
N GLN A 139 10.85 -8.42 16.30
CA GLN A 139 12.12 -8.01 15.69
C GLN A 139 12.57 -6.62 16.15
N ILE A 140 11.64 -5.66 16.20
CA ILE A 140 11.93 -4.24 16.47
C ILE A 140 11.62 -3.87 17.93
N GLY A 141 10.92 -4.75 18.65
CA GLY A 141 10.49 -4.52 20.02
C GLY A 141 9.21 -3.68 20.10
N GLN A 142 8.73 -3.53 21.33
CA GLN A 142 7.56 -2.72 21.64
C GLN A 142 7.88 -1.23 21.51
N MET A 143 6.99 -0.51 20.84
CA MET A 143 7.00 0.95 20.84
C MET A 143 6.38 1.43 22.16
N TYR A 144 7.19 1.84 23.13
CA TYR A 144 6.73 2.46 24.37
C TYR A 144 6.48 3.97 24.15
N LEU A 145 5.51 4.33 23.31
CA LEU A 145 5.37 5.72 22.87
C LEU A 145 4.23 6.52 23.53
N GLY A 146 3.44 5.89 24.41
CA GLY A 146 2.29 6.56 25.02
C GLY A 146 1.29 7.09 23.98
N ASP A 147 0.40 7.97 24.39
CA ASP A 147 -0.77 8.38 23.59
C ASP A 147 -0.48 9.44 22.50
N ASN A 148 0.80 9.71 22.19
CA ASN A 148 1.22 10.87 21.39
C ASN A 148 1.91 10.49 20.07
N VAL A 149 1.39 9.45 19.38
CA VAL A 149 1.87 9.05 18.06
C VAL A 149 0.83 9.30 16.98
N SER A 150 1.31 9.70 15.81
CA SER A 150 0.50 9.87 14.61
C SER A 150 1.14 9.09 13.44
N PHE A 151 0.43 8.99 12.33
CA PHE A 151 0.97 8.42 11.10
C PHE A 151 0.64 9.27 9.88
N ALA A 152 1.46 9.15 8.84
CA ALA A 152 1.21 9.72 7.54
C ALA A 152 1.58 8.71 6.44
N VAL A 153 0.85 8.74 5.33
CA VAL A 153 1.23 8.03 4.10
C VAL A 153 1.87 9.04 3.15
N VAL A 154 3.11 8.76 2.73
CA VAL A 154 3.89 9.57 1.79
C VAL A 154 4.05 8.78 0.50
N LEU A 155 3.79 9.43 -0.62
CA LEU A 155 3.98 8.87 -1.97
C LEU A 155 5.15 9.59 -2.63
N GLU A 156 6.23 8.86 -2.88
CA GLU A 156 7.39 9.34 -3.63
C GLU A 156 7.24 8.88 -5.09
N LEU A 157 7.29 9.84 -6.01
CA LEU A 157 7.32 9.59 -7.44
C LEU A 157 8.78 9.58 -7.93
N LYS A 158 9.01 8.99 -9.09
CA LYS A 158 10.29 9.03 -9.78
C LYS A 158 10.72 10.46 -10.07
N ASP A 159 12.03 10.68 -10.15
CA ASP A 159 12.60 12.01 -10.41
C ASP A 159 12.03 12.62 -11.69
N GLY A 160 11.50 13.85 -11.57
CA GLY A 160 10.92 14.60 -12.69
C GLY A 160 9.43 14.36 -12.93
N GLU A 161 8.82 13.38 -12.26
CA GLU A 161 7.38 13.14 -12.33
C GLU A 161 6.59 14.05 -11.38
N ALA A 162 5.35 14.38 -11.76
CA ALA A 162 4.43 15.16 -10.94
C ALA A 162 3.13 14.36 -10.68
N PRO A 163 2.46 14.54 -9.53
CA PRO A 163 1.23 13.83 -9.24
C PRO A 163 0.16 14.06 -10.33
N SER A 164 -0.52 13.00 -10.73
CA SER A 164 -1.58 13.02 -11.76
C SER A 164 -2.70 14.03 -11.44
N VAL A 165 -3.04 14.18 -10.15
CA VAL A 165 -4.05 15.15 -9.67
C VAL A 165 -3.63 16.60 -9.93
N SER A 166 -2.33 16.89 -10.00
CA SER A 166 -1.82 18.23 -10.34
C SER A 166 -2.04 18.58 -11.82
N GLN A 167 -2.16 17.59 -12.71
CA GLN A 167 -2.36 17.81 -14.14
C GLN A 167 -3.82 18.14 -14.50
N THR A 168 -4.81 17.63 -13.76
CA THR A 168 -6.24 17.85 -14.02
C THR A 168 -6.68 19.32 -13.84
N LYS A 169 -5.94 20.12 -13.07
CA LYS A 169 -6.32 21.53 -12.80
C LYS A 169 -5.92 22.51 -13.91
N VAL A 170 -5.08 22.12 -14.87
CA VAL A 170 -4.53 23.06 -15.87
C VAL A 170 -5.40 23.15 -17.14
N SER A 171 -6.16 22.13 -17.49
CA SER A 171 -7.00 22.12 -18.72
C SER A 171 -8.42 22.68 -18.54
N ALA A 172 -8.75 23.31 -17.41
CA ALA A 172 -10.09 23.85 -17.15
C ALA A 172 -10.17 25.40 -17.23
N VAL A 173 -9.13 26.07 -17.72
CA VAL A 173 -9.10 27.52 -17.93
C VAL A 173 -8.49 27.83 -19.29
N GLU A 174 -9.26 27.58 -20.36
CA GLU A 174 -9.19 28.31 -21.64
C GLU A 174 -10.61 28.50 -22.19
#